data_AF-A0A8B7DFZ8-F1
#
_entry.id   AF-A0A8B7DFZ8-F1
#
_cell.length_a   1.000
_cell.length_b   1.000
_cell.length_c   1.000
_cell.angle_alpha   90.00
_cell.angle_beta   90.00
_cell.angle_gamma   90.00
#
_symmetry.space_group_name_H-M   'P 1'
#
loop_
_entity.id
_entity.type
_entity.pdbx_description
1 polymer ?
#
loop_
_entity_poly.entity_id
_entity_poly.type
_entity_poly.pdbx_seq_one_letter_code
_entity_poly.pdbx_strand_id
1 'polypeptide(L)'
;MCFIGLLTSDECNGQQDVIETLSNEEKITISLRCNIELSNLTILCERHTTKYLKLYPIWQKACCDPFNKHTKKITNKLYTIQLLLENLIVVTINESQVMMRSSLNIVPGKKLCKPCKQKIAIKEDLKEKKQSQE
;
A
#
# COMPACT_ATOMS: atom_id res chain seq x y z
N MET A 1 -3.21 -6.46 -24.08
CA MET A 1 -3.35 -5.51 -22.95
C MET A 1 -3.05 -6.27 -21.67
N CYS A 2 -2.24 -5.73 -20.75
CA CYS A 2 -1.94 -6.44 -19.50
C CYS A 2 -3.13 -6.41 -18.54
N PHE A 3 -3.18 -7.33 -17.58
CA PHE A 3 -4.35 -7.53 -16.73
C PHE A 3 -4.73 -6.27 -15.93
N ILE A 4 -3.74 -5.50 -15.48
CA ILE A 4 -3.98 -4.24 -14.77
C ILE A 4 -4.64 -3.20 -15.68
N GLY A 5 -4.18 -3.03 -16.92
CA GLY A 5 -4.80 -2.08 -17.86
C GLY A 5 -6.26 -2.42 -18.14
N LEU A 6 -6.63 -3.70 -18.14
CA LEU A 6 -8.02 -4.15 -18.27
C LEU A 6 -8.86 -3.78 -17.04
N LEU A 7 -8.32 -3.95 -15.83
CA LEU A 7 -9.06 -3.70 -14.58
C LEU A 7 -9.11 -2.23 -14.17
N THR A 8 -8.04 -1.48 -14.40
CA THR A 8 -7.93 -0.07 -13.98
C THR A 8 -8.29 0.92 -15.08
N SER A 9 -8.59 0.44 -16.30
CA SER A 9 -8.80 1.27 -17.50
C SER A 9 -7.61 2.21 -17.79
N ASP A 10 -6.41 1.81 -17.37
CA ASP A 10 -5.19 2.58 -17.59
C ASP A 10 -4.56 2.29 -18.96
N GLU A 11 -4.00 3.33 -19.58
CA GLU A 11 -3.24 3.22 -20.83
C GLU A 11 -2.06 2.22 -20.71
N CYS A 12 -1.90 1.39 -21.73
CA CYS A 12 -0.90 0.32 -21.79
C CYS A 12 -0.10 0.41 -23.11
N ASN A 13 1.21 0.64 -23.03
CA ASN A 13 2.06 0.88 -24.21
C ASN A 13 3.07 -0.24 -24.55
N GLY A 14 2.85 -1.46 -24.05
CA GLY A 14 3.35 -2.67 -24.72
C GLY A 14 4.86 -2.87 -24.80
N GLN A 15 5.44 -3.28 -23.67
CA GLN A 15 6.30 -4.47 -23.63
C GLN A 15 5.78 -5.29 -22.43
N GLN A 16 5.39 -6.54 -22.69
CA GLN A 16 4.77 -7.40 -21.68
C GLN A 16 5.89 -8.15 -20.93
N ASP A 17 6.04 -7.87 -19.64
CA ASP A 17 6.89 -8.66 -18.78
C ASP A 17 6.06 -9.82 -18.21
N VAL A 18 6.62 -11.03 -18.28
CA VAL A 18 6.02 -12.19 -17.62
C VAL A 18 6.19 -11.98 -16.12
N ILE A 19 5.09 -11.98 -15.37
CA ILE A 19 5.07 -11.76 -13.91
C ILE A 19 5.95 -12.76 -13.15
N GLU A 20 6.29 -13.90 -13.75
CA GLU A 20 7.23 -14.88 -13.21
C GLU A 20 8.59 -14.30 -12.84
N THR A 21 9.02 -13.20 -13.47
CA THR A 21 10.28 -12.50 -13.14
C THR A 21 10.18 -11.61 -11.90
N LEU A 22 8.97 -11.29 -11.44
CA LEU A 22 8.75 -10.49 -10.23
C LEU A 22 8.94 -11.35 -8.97
N SER A 23 9.54 -10.76 -7.95
CA SER A 23 9.56 -11.33 -6.60
C SER A 23 8.14 -11.43 -6.01
N ASN A 24 7.96 -12.32 -5.03
CA ASN A 24 6.68 -12.43 -4.33
C ASN A 24 6.26 -11.11 -3.65
N GLU A 25 7.22 -10.35 -3.12
CA GLU A 25 6.97 -9.02 -2.54
C GLU A 25 6.42 -8.01 -3.56
N GLU A 26 6.97 -8.00 -4.77
CA GLU A 26 6.52 -7.12 -5.84
C GLU A 26 5.10 -7.50 -6.28
N LYS A 27 4.81 -8.80 -6.44
CA LYS A 27 3.47 -9.29 -6.76
C LYS A 27 2.45 -8.86 -5.70
N ILE A 28 2.77 -9.04 -4.41
CA ILE A 28 1.93 -8.61 -3.29
C ILE A 28 1.73 -7.09 -3.32
N THR A 29 2.80 -6.33 -3.53
CA THR A 29 2.76 -4.87 -3.60
C THR A 29 1.82 -4.39 -4.71
N ILE A 30 1.90 -4.97 -5.90
CA ILE A 30 1.06 -4.62 -7.04
C ILE A 30 -0.41 -4.99 -6.76
N SER A 31 -0.65 -6.20 -6.25
CA SER A 31 -1.98 -6.66 -5.83
C SER A 31 -2.64 -5.68 -4.86
N LEU A 32 -1.92 -5.26 -3.82
CA LEU A 32 -2.40 -4.29 -2.83
C LEU A 32 -2.62 -2.89 -3.44
N ARG A 33 -1.72 -2.43 -4.33
CA ARG A 33 -1.81 -1.10 -4.96
C ARG A 33 -2.96 -0.99 -5.96
N CYS A 34 -3.32 -2.08 -6.60
CA CYS A 34 -4.39 -2.14 -7.60
C CYS A 34 -5.70 -2.69 -7.03
N ASN A 35 -5.69 -3.21 -5.79
CA ASN A 35 -6.83 -3.88 -5.16
C ASN A 35 -7.34 -5.08 -5.99
N ILE A 36 -6.42 -5.96 -6.37
CA ILE A 36 -6.67 -7.15 -7.20
C ILE A 36 -6.04 -8.38 -6.57
N GLU A 37 -6.65 -9.55 -6.75
CA GLU A 37 -6.06 -10.80 -6.24
C GLU A 37 -4.81 -11.21 -7.03
N LEU A 38 -3.85 -11.80 -6.32
CA LEU A 38 -2.59 -12.31 -6.88
C LEU A 38 -2.80 -13.38 -7.97
N SER A 39 -3.80 -14.24 -7.79
CA SER A 39 -4.23 -15.29 -8.74
C SER A 39 -4.56 -14.73 -10.12
N ASN A 40 -4.98 -13.47 -10.16
CA ASN A 40 -5.37 -12.80 -11.39
C ASN A 40 -4.20 -12.05 -12.07
N LEU A 41 -3.03 -11.98 -11.41
CA LEU A 41 -1.84 -11.29 -11.92
C LEU A 41 -1.02 -12.24 -12.83
N THR A 42 -1.40 -12.37 -14.11
CA THR A 42 -0.69 -13.24 -15.08
C THR A 42 0.24 -12.49 -16.04
N ILE A 43 -0.16 -11.28 -16.47
CA ILE A 43 0.65 -10.43 -17.35
C ILE A 43 0.67 -8.99 -16.84
N LEU A 44 1.86 -8.39 -16.76
CA LEU A 44 2.07 -6.98 -16.43
C LEU A 44 2.94 -6.32 -17.52
N CYS A 45 2.63 -5.09 -17.93
CA CYS A 45 3.51 -4.37 -18.86
C CYS A 45 4.49 -3.47 -18.11
N GLU A 46 5.63 -3.18 -18.71
CA GLU A 46 6.69 -2.35 -18.12
C GLU A 46 6.16 -0.99 -17.60
N ARG A 47 5.20 -0.38 -18.30
CA ARG A 47 4.54 0.86 -17.85
C ARG A 47 3.84 0.67 -16.51
N HIS A 48 3.08 -0.40 -16.34
CA HIS A 48 2.39 -0.70 -15.09
C HIS A 48 3.37 -1.18 -14.01
N THR A 49 4.41 -1.94 -14.36
CA THR A 49 5.52 -2.27 -13.47
C THR A 49 6.15 -0.99 -12.90
N THR A 50 6.52 -0.04 -13.77
CA THR A 50 7.13 1.24 -13.36
C THR A 50 6.16 2.09 -12.56
N LYS A 51 4.90 2.22 -13.00
CA LYS A 51 3.84 2.94 -12.30
C LYS A 51 3.66 2.41 -10.88
N TYR A 52 3.44 1.10 -10.74
CA TYR A 52 3.02 0.49 -9.49
C TYR A 52 4.15 0.00 -8.61
N LEU A 53 5.39 -0.14 -9.07
CA LEU A 53 6.53 -0.47 -8.21
C LEU A 53 7.39 0.75 -7.91
N LYS A 54 7.71 1.55 -8.94
CA LYS A 54 8.69 2.66 -8.84
C LYS A 54 8.04 4.01 -8.53
N LEU A 55 6.96 4.38 -9.24
CA LEU A 55 6.41 5.75 -9.20
C LEU A 55 5.28 5.94 -8.18
N TYR A 56 4.57 4.87 -7.81
CA TYR A 56 3.42 4.94 -6.89
C TYR A 56 3.69 5.73 -5.60
N PRO A 57 4.83 5.55 -4.89
CA PRO A 57 5.12 6.31 -3.67
C PRO A 57 5.37 7.81 -3.92
N ILE A 58 5.81 8.15 -5.13
CA ILE A 58 6.17 9.51 -5.54
C ILE A 58 4.91 10.34 -5.81
N TRP A 59 3.88 9.71 -6.39
CA TRP A 59 2.65 10.40 -6.79
C TRP A 59 1.81 10.90 -5.63
N GLN A 60 1.88 10.24 -4.48
CA GLN A 60 1.15 10.72 -3.32
C GLN A 60 1.89 11.90 -2.66
N LYS A 61 1.38 13.12 -2.85
CA LYS A 61 1.93 14.36 -2.28
C LYS A 61 1.32 14.77 -0.92
N ALA A 62 0.26 14.09 -0.49
CA ALA A 62 -0.49 14.40 0.74
C ALA A 62 -0.77 13.13 1.57
N CYS A 63 -1.22 13.28 2.81
CA CYS A 63 -1.71 12.17 3.61
C CYS A 63 -2.90 11.46 2.91
N CYS A 64 -2.94 10.11 2.95
CA CYS A 64 -4.04 9.35 2.37
C CYS A 64 -5.33 9.40 3.20
N ASP A 65 -5.28 10.04 4.37
CA ASP A 65 -6.41 10.24 5.26
C ASP A 65 -7.29 8.99 5.45
N PRO A 66 -6.75 7.89 6.00
CA PRO A 66 -7.49 6.65 6.13
C PRO A 66 -8.75 6.75 7.00
N PHE A 67 -8.94 7.88 7.71
CA PHE A 67 -10.09 8.12 8.57
C PHE A 67 -11.07 9.16 8.02
N ASN A 68 -10.79 9.74 6.84
CA ASN A 68 -11.56 10.84 6.25
C ASN A 68 -11.83 11.98 7.26
N LYS A 69 -10.80 12.38 8.00
CA LYS A 69 -10.91 13.43 9.05
C LYS A 69 -10.20 14.72 8.72
N HIS A 70 -9.41 14.77 7.65
CA HIS A 70 -8.73 15.99 7.28
C HIS A 70 -9.71 16.96 6.63
N THR A 71 -9.81 18.17 7.20
CA THR A 71 -10.51 19.30 6.58
C THR A 71 -9.67 19.98 5.49
N LYS A 72 -8.35 19.75 5.47
CA LYS A 72 -7.40 20.29 4.49
C LYS A 72 -6.36 19.24 4.11
N LYS A 73 -5.81 19.31 2.90
CA LYS A 73 -4.72 18.43 2.45
C LYS A 73 -3.48 18.62 3.33
N ILE A 74 -3.03 17.54 3.97
CA ILE A 74 -1.79 17.54 4.77
C ILE A 74 -0.64 17.09 3.89
N THR A 75 0.32 17.96 3.59
CA THR A 75 1.48 17.68 2.71
C THR A 75 2.81 17.60 3.47
N ASN A 76 2.85 18.09 4.71
CA ASN A 76 4.08 18.21 5.48
C ASN A 76 4.23 17.04 6.45
N LYS A 77 5.48 16.66 6.77
CA LYS A 77 5.82 15.62 7.76
C LYS A 77 5.04 14.32 7.51
N LEU A 78 5.13 13.85 6.27
CA LEU A 78 4.50 12.63 5.79
C LEU A 78 5.44 11.44 5.98
N TYR A 79 4.85 10.29 6.27
CA TYR A 79 5.56 9.04 6.44
C TYR A 79 5.03 7.98 5.46
N THR A 80 5.92 7.21 4.84
CA THR A 80 5.58 6.26 3.76
C THR A 80 5.30 4.85 4.28
N ILE A 81 4.16 4.28 3.90
CA ILE A 81 3.79 2.89 4.22
C ILE A 81 4.69 1.92 3.45
N GLN A 82 5.34 1.00 4.16
CA GLN A 82 6.18 -0.04 3.58
C GLN A 82 5.53 -1.40 3.79
N LEU A 83 5.84 -2.35 2.92
CA LEU A 83 5.47 -3.75 3.10
C LEU A 83 6.58 -4.42 3.92
N LEU A 84 6.22 -5.19 4.95
CA LEU A 84 7.13 -6.11 5.64
C LEU A 84 6.56 -7.52 5.45
N LEU A 85 7.42 -8.45 5.04
CA LEU A 85 7.12 -9.87 4.85
C LEU A 85 6.58 -10.45 6.16
N GLU A 86 5.25 -10.49 6.28
CA GLU A 86 4.43 -11.58 6.82
C GLU A 86 3.01 -11.12 7.13
N ASN A 87 2.78 -9.84 7.41
CA ASN A 87 1.45 -9.24 7.58
C ASN A 87 1.58 -7.73 7.34
N LEU A 88 0.56 -7.03 6.83
CA LEU A 88 0.59 -5.56 6.64
C LEU A 88 1.18 -4.85 7.89
N ILE A 89 2.34 -4.19 7.79
CA ILE A 89 2.99 -3.42 8.88
C ILE A 89 3.14 -1.94 8.45
N VAL A 90 2.91 -1.04 9.41
CA VAL A 90 3.00 0.43 9.38
C VAL A 90 4.46 0.89 9.56
N VAL A 91 4.63 2.20 9.58
CA VAL A 91 5.50 3.01 8.75
C VAL A 91 6.72 3.61 9.48
N THR A 92 7.89 3.40 8.84
CA THR A 92 9.23 4.02 8.96
C THR A 92 9.99 3.90 10.29
N ILE A 93 11.19 3.34 10.16
CA ILE A 93 12.23 3.16 11.17
C ILE A 93 12.80 4.53 11.55
N ASN A 94 12.36 5.04 12.69
CA ASN A 94 13.19 5.01 13.89
C ASN A 94 12.28 4.46 15.01
N GLU A 95 12.46 3.18 15.33
CA GLU A 95 12.05 2.53 16.60
C GLU A 95 10.58 2.18 16.90
N SER A 96 9.70 1.91 15.93
CA SER A 96 8.47 1.12 16.26
C SER A 96 7.72 0.61 15.03
N GLN A 97 7.60 -0.71 14.93
CA GLN A 97 6.76 -1.40 13.95
C GLN A 97 5.33 -1.50 14.49
N VAL A 98 4.30 -1.30 13.67
CA VAL A 98 2.89 -1.44 14.06
C VAL A 98 2.17 -2.28 13.01
N MET A 99 1.66 -3.45 13.34
CA MET A 99 0.92 -4.30 12.38
C MET A 99 -0.48 -3.75 12.13
N MET A 100 -1.06 -3.90 10.94
CA MET A 100 -2.45 -3.53 10.68
C MET A 100 -3.14 -4.47 9.69
N ARG A 101 -4.16 -5.21 10.15
CA ARG A 101 -5.05 -5.99 9.26
C ARG A 101 -6.32 -5.22 8.86
N SER A 102 -6.50 -5.09 7.53
CA SER A 102 -7.74 -5.28 6.75
C SER A 102 -8.99 -4.38 6.90
N SER A 103 -8.94 -3.16 7.44
CA SER A 103 -10.14 -2.28 7.42
C SER A 103 -9.93 -0.80 7.09
N LEU A 104 -8.69 -0.36 6.87
CA LEU A 104 -8.39 1.02 6.47
C LEU A 104 -7.68 0.96 5.12
N ASN A 105 -7.93 1.94 4.24
CA ASN A 105 -7.34 2.03 2.89
C ASN A 105 -5.85 2.41 2.94
N ILE A 106 -5.07 1.58 3.62
CA ILE A 106 -3.65 1.74 3.95
C ILE A 106 -2.90 0.74 3.10
N VAL A 107 -2.28 1.26 2.04
CA VAL A 107 -1.64 0.48 0.99
C VAL A 107 -0.15 0.85 0.97
N PRO A 108 0.78 -0.10 0.75
CA PRO A 108 2.20 0.20 0.61
C PRO A 108 2.47 1.29 -0.42
N GLY A 109 3.38 2.21 -0.09
CA GLY A 109 3.72 3.39 -0.87
C GLY A 109 2.86 4.62 -0.56
N LYS A 110 1.69 4.46 0.09
CA LYS A 110 0.90 5.62 0.51
C LYS A 110 1.56 6.38 1.66
N LYS A 111 1.20 7.65 1.82
CA LYS A 111 1.75 8.54 2.86
C LYS A 111 0.75 8.87 3.95
N LEU A 112 1.22 8.93 5.19
CA LEU A 112 0.42 9.29 6.38
C LEU A 112 1.01 10.51 7.07
N CYS A 113 0.17 11.39 7.60
CA CYS A 113 0.58 12.43 8.53
C CYS A 113 0.78 11.82 9.94
N LYS A 114 1.51 12.53 10.81
CA LYS A 114 1.75 12.12 12.20
C LYS A 114 0.47 11.76 12.96
N PRO A 115 -0.62 12.56 12.92
CA PRO A 115 -1.87 12.22 13.60
C PRO A 115 -2.50 10.91 13.12
N CYS A 116 -2.55 10.68 11.81
CA CYS A 116 -3.08 9.42 11.26
C CYS A 116 -2.23 8.22 11.70
N LYS A 117 -0.89 8.34 11.64
CA LYS A 117 0.03 7.29 12.12
C LYS A 117 -0.25 6.93 13.58
N GLN A 118 -0.31 7.91 14.47
CA GLN A 118 -0.53 7.69 15.90
C GLN A 118 -1.87 7.02 16.17
N LYS A 119 -2.92 7.43 15.47
CA LYS A 119 -4.25 6.87 15.63
C LYS A 119 -4.36 5.41 15.19
N ILE A 120 -3.58 5.02 14.18
CA ILE A 120 -3.46 3.63 13.76
C ILE A 120 -2.79 2.81 14.88
N ALA A 121 -1.65 3.28 15.41
CA ALA A 121 -0.92 2.60 16.48
C ALA A 121 -1.79 2.34 17.73
N ILE A 122 -2.55 3.34 18.17
CA ILE A 122 -3.43 3.22 19.34
C ILE A 122 -4.55 2.19 19.11
N LYS A 123 -5.13 2.12 17.90
CA LYS A 123 -6.21 1.17 17.61
C LYS A 123 -5.74 -0.28 17.64
N GLU A 124 -4.49 -0.55 17.29
CA GLU A 124 -3.95 -1.91 17.26
C GLU A 124 -3.54 -2.38 18.66
N ASP A 125 -2.93 -1.52 19.48
CA ASP A 125 -2.68 -1.81 20.91
C ASP A 125 -3.99 -2.16 21.66
N LEU A 126 -5.09 -1.49 21.32
CA LEU A 126 -6.42 -1.81 21.87
C LEU A 126 -7.04 -3.10 21.33
N LYS A 127 -6.67 -3.55 20.12
CA LYS A 127 -7.14 -4.84 19.57
C LYS A 127 -6.36 -6.00 20.16
N GLU A 128 -5.04 -5.89 20.26
CA GLU A 128 -4.17 -6.93 20.82
C GLU A 128 -4.53 -7.21 22.28
N LYS A 129 -4.78 -6.16 23.08
CA LYS A 129 -5.24 -6.29 24.47
C LYS A 129 -6.60 -6.96 24.63
N LYS A 130 -7.49 -6.87 23.63
CA LYS A 130 -8.80 -7.53 23.65
C LYS A 130 -8.72 -9.00 23.21
N GLN A 131 -7.83 -9.32 22.27
CA GLN A 131 -7.63 -10.70 21.82
C GLN A 131 -6.86 -11.57 22.82
N SER A 132 -6.11 -10.99 23.76
CA SER A 132 -5.38 -11.71 24.81
C SER A 132 -6.19 -11.88 26.11
N GLN A 133 -7.47 -11.49 26.11
CA GLN A 133 -8.40 -11.63 27.23
C GLN A 133 -9.61 -12.54 26.93
N GLU A 134 -9.60 -13.25 25.80
CA GLU A 134 -10.61 -14.24 25.41
C GLU A 134 -10.02 -15.66 25.37
#